data_AF-A0A150SPN4-F1
#
_entry.id   AF-A0A150SPN4-F1
#
_cell.length_a   1.000
_cell.length_b   1.000
_cell.length_c   1.000
_cell.angle_alpha   90.00
_cell.angle_beta   90.00
_cell.angle_gamma   90.00
#
_symmetry.space_group_name_H-M   'P 1'
#
loop_
_entity.id
_entity.type
_entity.pdbx_description
1 polymer ?
#
loop_
_entity_poly.entity_id
_entity_poly.type
_entity_poly.pdbx_seq_one_letter_code
_entity_poly.pdbx_strand_id
1 'polypeptide(L)'
;MLSTRRITKTFLVGLFALVSAPAGAAASTASSGAVWGYHPPAEQSAEDFNLCSLDAPYNETPFTRDGDSNVGCPTAPPDPPPRCTGDFCLPGNVCKGNEQPHENSNGCGVDRNGDTDVDTGITCCEAGSVTDGVVNVLPYVNVTRPEGADFSANPAVDERDDVDDSLAISRAIECAMSQPTTRHTVYFPAGRYVLRTPLRPEHSNLTLEGPELSPNAAPGDPGTATLVAVPCNPEQFPGAIQVNKPGVSGVWIRNFQIRLTDGPWVQANSGIRVNSCSNCEVENIIMRYAPLPDKLPQPPQCKPPNLDGITFGLGSWGAIRNVIVDGVPKGGIYLSTVSTGTNTTPHTYVENCEIRNINGPVGAAGIKIITSNVTVRNCEVHHSLIHPRDGLPAVGGHGLWIAAQNSNPSTRPRNVVVQDSYFHHNGGSGVMMASPIADKRPEKIRLEGVRSAYNGSYGVHIQAGTDVELLDLWSWGNGYSGVYLQSKGSLPASALRVGTVTLENPIIFNNALTPEAGDYPGIMIHASDVTINGGEFGQDDGYLPQFCTSRGRQSKSIQWQCWLSGPPGAEVLFYPEDIVYSDVFLHDGTSAPHSMVCPYD
;
A
#
# COMPACT_ATOMS: atom_id res chain seq x y z
N MET A 1 -9.96 -60.95 21.38
CA MET A 1 -9.50 -60.03 22.45
C MET A 1 -8.39 -59.18 21.86
N LEU A 2 -8.68 -57.95 21.43
CA LEU A 2 -7.79 -57.11 20.63
C LEU A 2 -7.94 -55.63 21.02
N SER A 3 -6.81 -55.02 21.36
CA SER A 3 -6.35 -53.67 21.03
C SER A 3 -7.13 -52.42 21.50
N THR A 4 -6.77 -51.93 22.69
CA THR A 4 -6.92 -50.53 23.14
C THR A 4 -5.83 -49.62 22.54
N ARG A 5 -6.16 -48.89 21.47
CA ARG A 5 -5.44 -47.70 21.00
C ARG A 5 -6.44 -46.75 20.34
N ARG A 6 -6.87 -45.71 21.06
CA ARG A 6 -7.29 -44.37 20.58
C ARG A 6 -7.90 -43.61 21.76
N ILE A 7 -7.71 -42.28 21.77
CA ILE A 7 -8.12 -41.29 22.79
C ILE A 7 -7.04 -40.98 23.85
N THR A 8 -5.90 -40.43 23.40
CA THR A 8 -5.09 -39.43 24.14
C THR A 8 -3.97 -38.91 23.23
N LYS A 9 -4.29 -38.02 22.29
CA LYS A 9 -3.28 -37.24 21.53
C LYS A 9 -3.90 -36.07 20.76
N THR A 10 -4.58 -35.16 21.47
CA THR A 10 -5.00 -33.87 20.88
C THR A 10 -4.92 -32.68 21.85
N PHE A 11 -4.39 -32.86 23.07
CA PHE A 11 -4.38 -31.80 24.10
C PHE A 11 -2.99 -31.27 24.49
N LEU A 12 -1.93 -31.60 23.72
CA LEU A 12 -0.54 -31.26 24.08
C LEU A 12 0.25 -30.51 22.98
N VAL A 13 -0.41 -30.03 21.92
CA VAL A 13 0.24 -29.22 20.86
C VAL A 13 -0.09 -27.72 20.99
N GLY A 14 -1.10 -27.35 21.78
CA GLY A 14 -1.48 -25.94 22.01
C GLY A 14 -0.75 -25.23 23.15
N LEU A 15 0.14 -25.89 23.89
CA LEU A 15 0.74 -25.34 25.13
C LEU A 15 2.26 -25.12 25.08
N PHE A 16 2.92 -25.41 23.95
CA PHE A 16 4.37 -25.15 23.76
C PHE A 16 4.69 -24.04 22.74
N ALA A 17 3.69 -23.29 22.27
CA ALA A 17 3.90 -22.12 21.40
C ALA A 17 3.99 -20.78 22.17
N LEU A 18 4.13 -20.81 23.50
CA LEU A 18 4.14 -19.62 24.36
C LEU A 18 5.43 -19.44 25.20
N VAL A 19 6.47 -20.24 24.98
CA VAL A 19 7.74 -20.11 25.71
C VAL A 19 8.93 -20.30 24.77
N SER A 20 9.11 -19.38 23.83
CA SER A 20 10.38 -19.14 23.14
C SER A 20 10.42 -17.73 22.54
N ALA A 21 10.07 -16.73 23.35
CA ALA A 21 10.63 -15.40 23.16
C ALA A 21 12.00 -15.40 23.86
N PRO A 22 13.10 -15.03 23.20
CA PRO A 22 14.34 -14.75 23.92
C PRO A 22 14.05 -13.66 24.95
N ALA A 23 14.28 -14.00 26.22
CA ALA A 23 14.16 -13.10 27.36
C ALA A 23 15.13 -11.91 27.14
N GLY A 24 14.56 -10.73 26.91
CA GLY A 24 15.33 -9.50 26.64
C GLY A 24 14.48 -8.28 26.26
N ALA A 25 13.22 -8.44 25.85
CA ALA A 25 12.29 -7.33 25.66
C ALA A 25 11.56 -7.02 26.96
N ALA A 26 12.21 -6.29 27.87
CA ALA A 26 11.51 -5.63 28.96
C ALA A 26 10.59 -4.55 28.37
N ALA A 27 9.29 -4.67 28.64
CA ALA A 27 8.32 -3.63 28.34
C ALA A 27 8.72 -2.34 29.08
N SER A 28 9.19 -1.33 28.34
CA SER A 28 9.31 0.02 28.86
C SER A 28 7.96 0.71 28.72
N THR A 29 7.30 0.89 29.86
CA THR A 29 6.23 1.85 30.07
C THR A 29 6.74 3.28 29.82
N ALA A 30 6.01 4.02 28.99
CA ALA A 30 6.07 5.47 28.74
C ALA A 30 7.19 6.05 27.84
N SER A 31 6.71 6.74 26.79
CA SER A 31 7.29 7.86 26.03
C SER A 31 8.64 7.69 25.29
N SER A 32 8.55 7.24 24.03
CA SER A 32 9.09 7.92 22.83
C SER A 32 9.03 6.95 21.62
N GLY A 33 7.85 6.40 21.33
CA GLY A 33 7.67 5.63 20.11
C GLY A 33 7.62 6.62 18.95
N ALA A 34 8.58 6.55 18.03
CA ALA A 34 8.49 7.29 16.79
C ALA A 34 7.21 6.84 16.08
N VAL A 35 6.19 7.70 16.06
CA VAL A 35 4.87 7.38 15.50
C VAL A 35 5.03 7.39 13.99
N TRP A 36 4.95 6.21 13.37
CA TRP A 36 4.87 6.05 11.93
C TRP A 36 3.41 6.36 11.54
N GLY A 37 3.21 7.44 10.78
CA GLY A 37 1.90 8.08 10.61
C GLY A 37 1.55 9.02 11.78
N TYR A 38 0.93 10.16 11.50
CA TYR A 38 0.57 11.12 12.55
C TYR A 38 -0.75 10.70 13.20
N HIS A 39 -0.72 10.41 14.50
CA HIS A 39 -1.95 10.21 15.29
C HIS A 39 -1.88 11.08 16.55
N PRO A 40 -2.81 12.02 16.76
CA PRO A 40 -3.00 12.59 18.09
C PRO A 40 -3.54 11.48 19.03
N PRO A 41 -3.13 11.43 20.30
CA PRO A 41 -3.57 10.44 21.28
C PRO A 41 -5.10 10.30 21.37
N ALA A 42 -5.59 9.09 21.64
CA ALA A 42 -7.02 8.78 21.75
C ALA A 42 -7.77 9.68 22.75
N GLU A 43 -7.14 10.01 23.89
CA GLU A 43 -7.69 10.91 24.92
C GLU A 43 -7.69 12.39 24.50
N GLN A 44 -6.79 12.79 23.60
CA GLN A 44 -6.85 14.10 22.96
C GLN A 44 -7.90 14.12 21.85
N SER A 45 -8.14 13.03 21.12
CA SER A 45 -9.13 13.03 20.02
C SER A 45 -10.60 13.27 20.45
N ALA A 46 -10.92 13.08 21.74
CA ALA A 46 -12.22 13.41 22.31
C ALA A 46 -12.31 14.85 22.88
N GLU A 47 -11.17 15.51 23.10
CA GLU A 47 -11.08 16.85 23.71
C GLU A 47 -10.39 17.91 22.82
N ASP A 48 -9.78 17.53 21.69
CA ASP A 48 -9.03 18.45 20.82
C ASP A 48 -9.97 19.20 19.89
N PHE A 49 -10.16 20.48 20.23
CA PHE A 49 -10.87 21.50 19.45
C PHE A 49 -10.21 21.80 18.08
N ASN A 50 -9.19 21.04 17.68
CA ASN A 50 -8.32 21.24 16.52
C ASN A 50 -8.50 20.20 15.39
N LEU A 51 -9.57 19.41 15.38
CA LEU A 51 -9.88 18.47 14.28
C LEU A 51 -9.95 19.16 12.89
N CYS A 52 -10.24 20.46 12.84
CA CYS A 52 -10.23 21.28 11.61
C CYS A 52 -8.88 22.01 11.35
N SER A 53 -7.87 21.82 12.21
CA SER A 53 -6.53 22.43 12.10
C SER A 53 -5.43 21.44 11.72
N LEU A 54 -5.70 20.13 11.70
CA LEU A 54 -4.80 19.15 11.08
C LEU A 54 -4.78 19.29 9.55
N ASP A 55 -5.72 20.07 9.00
CA ASP A 55 -5.92 20.35 7.58
C ASP A 55 -5.27 21.66 7.10
N ALA A 56 -4.25 22.17 7.80
CA ALA A 56 -3.40 23.17 7.16
C ALA A 56 -2.78 22.48 5.93
N PRO A 57 -3.02 22.99 4.70
CA PRO A 57 -2.55 22.31 3.50
C PRO A 57 -1.05 22.13 3.65
N TYR A 58 -0.62 20.87 3.72
CA TYR A 58 0.77 20.57 3.45
C TYR A 58 1.00 21.13 2.05
N ASN A 59 1.79 22.19 1.97
CA ASN A 59 2.03 22.95 0.75
C ASN A 59 3.01 22.12 -0.10
N GLU A 60 2.67 20.86 -0.38
CA GLU A 60 3.33 20.13 -1.43
C GLU A 60 2.79 20.70 -2.71
N THR A 61 3.66 21.38 -3.45
CA THR A 61 3.38 21.75 -4.83
C THR A 61 2.89 20.47 -5.52
N PRO A 62 1.61 20.38 -5.93
CA PRO A 62 1.19 19.29 -6.80
C PRO A 62 2.15 19.30 -7.98
N PHE A 63 2.41 18.14 -8.59
CA PHE A 63 3.13 18.14 -9.85
C PHE A 63 2.36 19.02 -10.85
N THR A 64 2.81 20.26 -11.01
CA THR A 64 2.14 21.25 -11.82
C THR A 64 2.43 20.87 -13.26
N ARG A 65 1.34 20.53 -13.98
CA ARG A 65 1.30 20.50 -15.43
C ARG A 65 2.09 21.69 -15.98
N ASP A 66 3.00 21.44 -16.91
CA ASP A 66 3.51 22.52 -17.74
C ASP A 66 2.33 22.97 -18.62
N GLY A 67 1.84 24.19 -18.39
CA GLY A 67 0.62 24.73 -19.02
C GLY A 67 0.68 24.76 -20.55
N ASP A 68 1.88 24.58 -21.12
CA ASP A 68 2.19 24.94 -22.49
C ASP A 68 2.25 23.78 -23.49
N SER A 69 2.26 22.49 -23.06
CA SER A 69 2.61 21.41 -24.02
C SER A 69 1.43 20.71 -24.72
N ASN A 70 0.22 20.61 -24.15
CA ASN A 70 -0.88 19.78 -24.71
C ASN A 70 -0.48 18.33 -25.08
N VAL A 71 0.69 17.84 -24.65
CA VAL A 71 1.19 16.49 -24.95
C VAL A 71 0.71 15.56 -23.84
N GLY A 72 -0.11 14.57 -24.21
CA GLY A 72 -0.54 13.53 -23.28
C GLY A 72 0.60 12.59 -22.87
N CYS A 73 0.42 11.86 -21.77
CA CYS A 73 1.45 10.95 -21.28
C CYS A 73 1.78 9.82 -22.26
N PRO A 74 3.07 9.50 -22.47
CA PRO A 74 3.46 8.43 -23.36
C PRO A 74 2.89 7.07 -22.90
N THR A 75 2.51 6.23 -23.87
CA THR A 75 1.93 4.89 -23.63
C THR A 75 2.98 3.78 -23.59
N ALA A 76 4.24 4.13 -23.82
CA ALA A 76 5.39 3.25 -23.88
C ALA A 76 6.58 3.92 -23.19
N PRO A 77 7.61 3.15 -22.79
CA PRO A 77 8.84 3.71 -22.25
C PRO A 77 9.45 4.75 -23.20
N PRO A 78 10.20 5.74 -22.70
CA PRO A 78 11.01 6.61 -23.55
C PRO A 78 11.93 5.77 -24.45
N ASP A 79 11.92 6.04 -25.75
CA ASP A 79 12.83 5.44 -26.73
C ASP A 79 13.97 6.44 -27.05
N PRO A 80 15.26 6.09 -26.83
CA PRO A 80 15.77 4.81 -26.34
C PRO A 80 15.67 4.66 -24.81
N PRO A 81 15.62 3.42 -24.28
CA PRO A 81 15.62 3.17 -22.84
C PRO A 81 16.86 3.80 -22.17
N PRO A 82 16.80 4.13 -20.87
CA PRO A 82 17.90 4.76 -20.15
C PRO A 82 19.18 3.94 -20.32
N ARG A 83 20.21 4.52 -20.95
CA ARG A 83 21.50 3.85 -21.11
C ARG A 83 22.27 3.93 -19.79
N CYS A 84 22.87 2.81 -19.37
CA CYS A 84 23.98 2.83 -18.42
C CYS A 84 25.16 3.50 -19.14
N THR A 85 25.68 4.59 -18.58
CA THR A 85 26.85 5.30 -19.11
C THR A 85 27.94 5.32 -18.03
N GLY A 86 29.15 4.89 -18.38
CA GLY A 86 30.31 4.89 -17.48
C GLY A 86 31.18 3.65 -17.64
N ASP A 87 32.40 3.70 -17.10
CA ASP A 87 33.42 2.63 -17.19
C ASP A 87 33.02 1.32 -16.48
N PHE A 88 31.92 1.36 -15.72
CA PHE A 88 31.38 0.26 -14.92
C PHE A 88 30.19 -0.44 -15.58
N CYS A 89 29.78 0.03 -16.75
CA CYS A 89 28.82 -0.66 -17.61
C CYS A 89 29.58 -1.67 -18.49
N LEU A 90 29.06 -2.89 -18.66
CA LEU A 90 29.69 -3.90 -19.52
C LEU A 90 29.95 -3.37 -20.95
N PRO A 91 31.05 -3.77 -21.62
CA PRO A 91 31.40 -3.29 -22.96
C PRO A 91 30.25 -3.56 -23.95
N GLY A 92 29.65 -2.51 -24.51
CA GLY A 92 28.50 -2.63 -25.43
C GLY A 92 27.40 -1.58 -25.28
N ASN A 93 27.47 -0.68 -24.29
CA ASN A 93 26.56 0.48 -24.13
C ASN A 93 25.05 0.16 -24.06
N VAL A 94 24.71 -1.09 -23.77
CA VAL A 94 23.33 -1.54 -23.61
C VAL A 94 23.32 -2.34 -22.33
N CYS A 95 22.60 -1.86 -21.31
CA CYS A 95 22.05 -2.74 -20.28
C CYS A 95 21.47 -3.92 -21.05
N LYS A 96 22.07 -5.11 -21.02
CA LYS A 96 21.67 -6.22 -21.89
C LYS A 96 20.22 -6.59 -21.55
N GLY A 97 19.28 -5.92 -22.21
CA GLY A 97 17.92 -5.71 -21.69
C GLY A 97 17.06 -6.95 -21.60
N ASN A 98 17.58 -8.09 -22.06
CA ASN A 98 16.90 -9.39 -22.06
C ASN A 98 17.79 -10.53 -21.53
N GLU A 99 19.06 -10.29 -21.22
CA GLU A 99 19.90 -11.36 -20.68
C GLU A 99 19.62 -11.50 -19.18
N GLN A 100 19.74 -12.72 -18.68
CA GLN A 100 19.54 -13.11 -17.28
C GLN A 100 20.80 -13.02 -16.40
N PRO A 101 21.84 -12.18 -16.66
CA PRO A 101 23.18 -12.43 -16.14
C PRO A 101 23.25 -12.35 -14.61
N HIS A 102 22.22 -11.85 -13.94
CA HIS A 102 22.13 -11.77 -12.48
C HIS A 102 21.03 -12.64 -11.86
N GLU A 103 20.16 -13.29 -12.66
CA GLU A 103 19.12 -14.20 -12.11
C GLU A 103 19.72 -15.52 -11.60
N ASN A 104 20.85 -15.93 -12.18
CA ASN A 104 21.52 -17.20 -11.88
C ASN A 104 22.78 -17.05 -11.01
N SER A 105 23.13 -15.82 -10.59
CA SER A 105 24.36 -15.53 -9.83
C SER A 105 24.22 -15.67 -8.32
N ASN A 106 23.16 -16.29 -7.82
CA ASN A 106 22.99 -16.72 -6.42
C ASN A 106 23.89 -17.92 -6.07
N GLY A 107 25.09 -17.95 -6.64
CA GLY A 107 26.08 -18.99 -6.46
C GLY A 107 27.41 -18.36 -6.06
N CYS A 108 28.07 -18.95 -5.07
CA CYS A 108 29.45 -18.63 -4.75
C CYS A 108 30.33 -19.23 -5.84
N GLY A 109 30.73 -18.44 -6.83
CA GLY A 109 31.61 -18.94 -7.89
C GLY A 109 31.60 -18.20 -9.23
N VAL A 110 30.85 -17.11 -9.40
CA VAL A 110 30.90 -16.36 -10.67
C VAL A 110 31.85 -15.17 -10.54
N ASP A 111 33.01 -15.21 -11.19
CA ASP A 111 33.95 -14.09 -11.22
C ASP A 111 33.39 -12.87 -12.00
N ARG A 112 34.13 -11.75 -12.10
CA ARG A 112 33.70 -10.56 -12.85
C ARG A 112 33.44 -10.81 -14.34
N ASN A 113 33.82 -11.98 -14.86
CA ASN A 113 33.71 -12.36 -16.28
C ASN A 113 32.58 -13.37 -16.53
N GLY A 114 31.83 -13.79 -15.51
CA GLY A 114 30.77 -14.78 -15.70
C GLY A 114 31.26 -16.22 -15.64
N ASP A 115 32.52 -16.48 -15.26
CA ASP A 115 33.07 -17.83 -15.27
C ASP A 115 32.79 -18.51 -13.92
N THR A 116 32.23 -19.72 -13.98
CA THR A 116 31.94 -20.55 -12.80
C THR A 116 33.20 -21.28 -12.40
N ASP A 117 34.04 -20.66 -11.57
CA ASP A 117 35.26 -21.32 -11.07
C ASP A 117 34.89 -22.23 -9.89
N VAL A 118 34.49 -23.46 -10.22
CA VAL A 118 34.08 -24.51 -9.27
C VAL A 118 35.29 -25.10 -8.52
N ASP A 119 36.53 -24.78 -8.93
CA ASP A 119 37.75 -25.47 -8.45
C ASP A 119 38.57 -24.73 -7.38
N THR A 120 38.21 -23.51 -6.97
CA THR A 120 39.08 -22.72 -6.06
C THR A 120 38.70 -22.71 -4.59
N GLY A 121 37.61 -23.38 -4.17
CA GLY A 121 37.23 -23.40 -2.75
C GLY A 121 37.00 -22.01 -2.14
N ILE A 122 36.63 -21.03 -2.99
CA ILE A 122 36.41 -19.64 -2.59
C ILE A 122 35.23 -19.61 -1.61
N THR A 123 35.52 -19.22 -0.37
CA THR A 123 34.50 -18.85 0.61
C THR A 123 33.69 -17.69 0.03
N CYS A 124 32.36 -17.80 0.00
CA CYS A 124 31.43 -16.72 -0.40
C CYS A 124 31.66 -15.40 0.35
N CYS A 125 32.40 -15.48 1.45
CA CYS A 125 32.59 -14.46 2.44
C CYS A 125 33.90 -13.72 2.24
N GLU A 126 33.80 -12.41 2.06
CA GLU A 126 34.96 -11.54 2.04
C GLU A 126 35.59 -11.49 3.45
N ALA A 127 36.92 -11.33 3.51
CA ALA A 127 37.63 -11.31 4.78
C ALA A 127 37.11 -10.17 5.68
N GLY A 128 36.77 -10.50 6.93
CA GLY A 128 36.24 -9.53 7.90
C GLY A 128 34.79 -9.09 7.66
N SER A 129 34.09 -9.67 6.68
CA SER A 129 32.67 -9.35 6.42
C SER A 129 31.71 -9.97 7.42
N VAL A 130 32.09 -11.06 8.09
CA VAL A 130 31.22 -11.84 8.96
C VAL A 130 31.50 -11.58 10.43
N THR A 131 30.45 -11.34 11.21
CA THR A 131 30.49 -11.33 12.67
C THR A 131 29.20 -11.92 13.21
N ASP A 132 29.27 -13.06 13.91
CA ASP A 132 28.12 -13.72 14.56
C ASP A 132 26.88 -13.93 13.66
N GLY A 133 27.09 -14.46 12.45
CA GLY A 133 26.02 -14.69 11.47
C GLY A 133 25.50 -13.42 10.77
N VAL A 134 26.06 -12.26 11.09
CA VAL A 134 25.82 -10.99 10.40
C VAL A 134 26.91 -10.77 9.36
N VAL A 135 26.50 -10.53 8.11
CA VAL A 135 27.38 -10.21 6.99
C VAL A 135 27.23 -8.75 6.64
N ASN A 136 28.32 -7.99 6.77
CA ASN A 136 28.36 -6.59 6.36
C ASN A 136 28.56 -6.49 4.84
N VAL A 137 27.74 -5.67 4.17
CA VAL A 137 27.84 -5.45 2.72
C VAL A 137 29.04 -4.59 2.29
N LEU A 138 29.57 -3.74 3.19
CA LEU A 138 30.65 -2.78 2.84
C LEU A 138 31.89 -3.42 2.21
N PRO A 139 32.45 -4.53 2.76
CA PRO A 139 33.59 -5.20 2.15
C PRO A 139 33.35 -5.64 0.70
N TYR A 140 32.12 -6.00 0.35
CA TYR A 140 31.76 -6.41 -1.01
C TYR A 140 31.67 -5.21 -1.95
N VAL A 141 31.02 -4.14 -1.50
CA VAL A 141 30.78 -2.92 -2.29
C VAL A 141 32.08 -2.15 -2.54
N ASN A 142 32.96 -2.09 -1.55
CA ASN A 142 34.26 -1.41 -1.68
C ASN A 142 35.18 -2.07 -2.71
N VAL A 143 35.02 -3.37 -2.97
CA VAL A 143 35.78 -4.08 -4.01
C VAL A 143 35.27 -3.71 -5.39
N THR A 144 33.97 -3.47 -5.56
CA THR A 144 33.34 -3.17 -6.86
C THR A 144 33.38 -1.70 -7.22
N ARG A 145 33.43 -0.79 -6.24
CA ARG A 145 33.51 0.65 -6.47
C ARG A 145 34.93 1.11 -6.82
N PRO A 146 35.09 2.23 -7.55
CA PRO A 146 36.39 2.81 -7.85
C PRO A 146 37.15 3.20 -6.58
N GLU A 147 38.48 3.07 -6.61
CA GLU A 147 39.34 3.56 -5.53
C GLU A 147 39.13 5.09 -5.35
N GLY A 148 38.90 5.52 -4.11
CA GLY A 148 38.62 6.92 -3.78
C GLY A 148 37.19 7.37 -4.03
N ALA A 149 36.25 6.48 -4.36
CA ALA A 149 34.83 6.82 -4.40
C ALA A 149 34.31 7.15 -2.98
N ASP A 150 33.65 8.30 -2.84
CA ASP A 150 32.99 8.66 -1.59
C ASP A 150 31.83 7.70 -1.33
N PHE A 151 31.73 7.21 -0.09
CA PHE A 151 30.65 6.33 0.36
C PHE A 151 29.83 7.07 1.42
N SER A 152 28.64 7.52 1.04
CA SER A 152 27.76 8.30 1.91
C SER A 152 26.30 8.09 1.57
N ALA A 153 25.41 8.19 2.55
CA ALA A 153 23.97 8.22 2.29
C ALA A 153 23.54 9.54 1.64
N ASN A 154 24.30 10.63 1.88
CA ASN A 154 23.98 11.96 1.36
C ASN A 154 24.28 12.01 -0.16
N PRO A 155 23.27 12.25 -1.02
CA PRO A 155 23.47 12.30 -2.46
C PRO A 155 24.35 13.47 -2.92
N ALA A 156 24.52 14.52 -2.10
CA ALA A 156 25.46 15.61 -2.37
C ALA A 156 26.92 15.25 -2.09
N VAL A 157 27.17 14.07 -1.54
CA VAL A 157 28.52 13.53 -1.26
C VAL A 157 28.78 12.32 -2.15
N ASP A 158 27.83 11.38 -2.22
CA ASP A 158 27.86 10.25 -3.16
C ASP A 158 26.87 10.49 -4.31
N GLU A 159 27.34 11.22 -5.32
CA GLU A 159 26.59 11.55 -6.55
C GLU A 159 26.58 10.40 -7.58
N ARG A 160 27.17 9.23 -7.27
CA ARG A 160 27.42 8.17 -8.26
C ARG A 160 26.15 7.39 -8.57
N ASP A 161 25.46 7.70 -9.65
CA ASP A 161 24.38 6.86 -10.24
C ASP A 161 24.92 5.87 -11.32
N ASP A 162 26.22 5.92 -11.59
CA ASP A 162 26.91 5.12 -12.62
C ASP A 162 27.43 3.77 -12.09
N VAL A 163 27.49 3.57 -10.77
CA VAL A 163 27.89 2.29 -10.14
C VAL A 163 26.75 1.26 -10.10
N ASP A 164 27.10 -0.01 -9.86
CA ASP A 164 26.15 -1.10 -9.64
C ASP A 164 26.62 -2.00 -8.49
N ASP A 165 25.93 -1.89 -7.35
CA ASP A 165 26.22 -2.65 -6.14
C ASP A 165 25.43 -3.98 -6.09
N SER A 166 24.54 -4.24 -7.06
CA SER A 166 23.59 -5.37 -7.02
C SER A 166 24.30 -6.71 -6.85
N LEU A 167 25.33 -6.98 -7.65
CA LEU A 167 26.08 -8.25 -7.60
C LEU A 167 26.85 -8.42 -6.28
N ALA A 168 27.45 -7.33 -5.79
CA ALA A 168 28.21 -7.32 -4.55
C ALA A 168 27.30 -7.67 -3.35
N ILE A 169 26.10 -7.08 -3.31
CA ILE A 169 25.11 -7.35 -2.27
C ILE A 169 24.52 -8.76 -2.40
N SER A 170 24.26 -9.25 -3.61
CA SER A 170 23.84 -10.65 -3.82
C SER A 170 24.87 -11.65 -3.28
N ARG A 171 26.17 -11.39 -3.42
CA ARG A 171 27.22 -12.22 -2.81
C ARG A 171 27.20 -12.16 -1.28
N ALA A 172 26.92 -11.01 -0.68
CA ALA A 172 26.75 -10.89 0.76
C ALA A 172 25.55 -11.71 1.27
N ILE A 173 24.45 -11.76 0.51
CA ILE A 173 23.30 -12.63 0.79
C ILE A 173 23.72 -14.12 0.78
N GLU A 174 24.42 -14.58 -0.25
CA GLU A 174 24.87 -15.97 -0.30
C GLU A 174 25.88 -16.31 0.80
N CYS A 175 26.78 -15.37 1.15
CA CYS A 175 27.67 -15.54 2.30
C CYS A 175 26.88 -15.73 3.60
N ALA A 176 25.87 -14.90 3.86
CA ALA A 176 25.05 -14.99 5.07
C ALA A 176 24.39 -16.36 5.18
N MET A 177 23.89 -16.89 4.06
CA MET A 177 23.24 -18.20 4.01
C MET A 177 24.21 -19.38 4.07
N SER A 178 25.46 -19.19 3.66
CA SER A 178 26.51 -20.19 3.83
C SER A 178 27.03 -20.31 5.28
N GLN A 179 26.71 -19.36 6.16
CA GLN A 179 27.18 -19.40 7.54
C GLN A 179 26.53 -20.55 8.32
N PRO A 180 27.29 -21.30 9.14
CA PRO A 180 26.76 -22.37 9.98
C PRO A 180 26.10 -21.83 11.27
N THR A 181 25.36 -20.73 11.16
CA THR A 181 24.69 -20.03 12.26
C THR A 181 23.17 -20.15 12.11
N THR A 182 22.43 -19.89 13.18
CA THR A 182 20.95 -19.79 13.13
C THR A 182 20.48 -18.40 12.72
N ARG A 183 21.35 -17.40 12.88
CA ARG A 183 21.15 -16.02 12.44
C ARG A 183 21.76 -15.87 11.04
N HIS A 184 20.95 -15.45 10.08
CA HIS A 184 21.38 -15.08 8.73
C HIS A 184 20.95 -13.64 8.47
N THR A 185 21.84 -12.68 8.77
CA THR A 185 21.55 -11.25 8.60
C THR A 185 22.54 -10.66 7.60
N VAL A 186 22.04 -9.92 6.62
CA VAL A 186 22.85 -9.05 5.75
C VAL A 186 22.65 -7.63 6.24
N TYR A 187 23.71 -7.05 6.80
CA TYR A 187 23.71 -5.72 7.36
C TYR A 187 24.23 -4.70 6.35
N PHE A 188 23.46 -3.62 6.17
CA PHE A 188 23.82 -2.47 5.37
C PHE A 188 24.18 -1.32 6.29
N PRO A 189 25.46 -0.95 6.42
CA PRO A 189 25.83 0.28 7.10
C PRO A 189 25.19 1.52 6.46
N ALA A 190 25.22 2.64 7.17
CA ALA A 190 24.75 3.90 6.61
C ALA A 190 25.52 4.24 5.33
N GLY A 191 24.80 4.58 4.27
CA GLY A 191 25.35 4.67 2.93
C GLY A 191 24.30 4.60 1.84
N ARG A 192 24.71 4.95 0.61
CA ARG A 192 23.88 4.87 -0.58
C ARG A 192 24.32 3.66 -1.41
N TYR A 193 23.37 2.81 -1.82
CA TYR A 193 23.60 1.56 -2.55
C TYR A 193 22.82 1.56 -3.86
N VAL A 194 23.49 1.54 -5.00
CA VAL A 194 22.85 1.64 -6.32
C VAL A 194 22.55 0.25 -6.85
N LEU A 195 21.28 0.00 -7.18
CA LEU A 195 20.78 -1.27 -7.66
C LEU A 195 20.31 -1.14 -9.11
N ARG A 196 20.98 -1.84 -10.04
CA ARG A 196 20.50 -1.98 -11.42
C ARG A 196 19.60 -3.20 -11.62
N THR A 197 19.71 -4.15 -10.71
CA THR A 197 18.81 -5.30 -10.58
C THR A 197 18.31 -5.45 -9.14
N PRO A 198 17.05 -5.83 -8.92
CA PRO A 198 16.51 -6.04 -7.59
C PRO A 198 17.29 -7.12 -6.83
N LEU A 199 17.48 -6.89 -5.52
CA LEU A 199 17.97 -7.90 -4.60
C LEU A 199 16.96 -9.05 -4.49
N ARG A 200 17.45 -10.28 -4.38
CA ARG A 200 16.63 -11.49 -4.31
C ARG A 200 16.90 -12.27 -3.02
N PRO A 201 16.33 -11.86 -1.87
CA PRO A 201 16.45 -12.61 -0.63
C PRO A 201 15.55 -13.86 -0.67
N GLU A 202 15.91 -14.83 -1.52
CA GLU A 202 15.15 -16.04 -1.83
C GLU A 202 15.55 -17.25 -0.95
N HIS A 203 15.97 -16.95 0.27
CA HIS A 203 16.36 -17.93 1.28
C HIS A 203 15.45 -17.78 2.50
N SER A 204 15.12 -18.89 3.15
CA SER A 204 14.29 -18.81 4.35
C SER A 204 15.11 -18.31 5.55
N ASN A 205 14.45 -17.61 6.48
CA ASN A 205 15.06 -17.07 7.71
C ASN A 205 16.19 -16.06 7.46
N LEU A 206 16.14 -15.35 6.33
CA LEU A 206 17.10 -14.30 5.96
C LEU A 206 16.58 -12.93 6.38
N THR A 207 17.43 -12.14 7.02
CA THR A 207 17.14 -10.74 7.35
C THR A 207 18.02 -9.81 6.53
N LEU A 208 17.42 -8.84 5.84
CA LEU A 208 18.10 -7.66 5.30
C LEU A 208 17.86 -6.52 6.29
N GLU A 209 18.92 -5.95 6.85
CA GLU A 209 18.80 -4.90 7.88
C GLU A 209 19.77 -3.73 7.67
N GLY A 210 19.24 -2.50 7.70
CA GLY A 210 20.04 -1.27 7.80
C GLY A 210 20.14 -0.73 9.24
N PRO A 211 20.76 0.44 9.43
CA PRO A 211 20.80 1.13 10.72
C PRO A 211 19.41 1.60 11.11
N GLU A 212 19.15 1.78 12.40
CA GLU A 212 17.84 2.24 12.91
C GLU A 212 17.31 3.44 12.10
N LEU A 213 16.12 3.26 11.52
CA LEU A 213 15.49 4.26 10.67
C LEU A 213 14.41 5.00 11.46
N SER A 214 14.51 6.33 11.47
CA SER A 214 13.47 7.21 12.00
C SER A 214 12.41 7.49 10.91
N PRO A 215 11.11 7.60 11.25
CA PRO A 215 10.08 8.04 10.31
C PRO A 215 10.34 9.46 9.77
N ASN A 216 11.08 10.28 10.53
CA ASN A 216 11.46 11.64 10.14
C ASN A 216 12.72 11.69 9.28
N ALA A 217 13.32 10.54 8.93
CA ALA A 217 14.53 10.51 8.13
C ALA A 217 14.29 11.16 6.76
N ALA A 218 15.06 12.22 6.50
CA ALA A 218 15.05 12.91 5.24
C ALA A 218 15.75 12.07 4.16
N PRO A 219 15.44 12.29 2.86
CA PRO A 219 16.22 11.73 1.78
C PRO A 219 17.71 12.07 1.96
N GLY A 220 18.56 11.05 1.97
CA GLY A 220 20.01 11.22 2.13
C GLY A 220 20.50 11.46 3.55
N ASP A 221 19.68 11.18 4.57
CA ASP A 221 20.09 11.23 5.97
C ASP A 221 21.36 10.38 6.20
N PRO A 222 22.48 10.98 6.68
CA PRO A 222 23.77 10.30 6.84
C PRO A 222 23.74 9.12 7.81
N GLY A 223 22.73 9.01 8.68
CA GLY A 223 22.57 7.88 9.60
C GLY A 223 21.91 6.66 8.98
N THR A 224 21.47 6.71 7.72
CA THR A 224 20.59 5.71 7.11
C THR A 224 21.24 4.92 5.97
N ALA A 225 20.77 3.70 5.73
CA ALA A 225 21.04 2.96 4.51
C ALA A 225 19.97 3.27 3.46
N THR A 226 20.39 3.72 2.26
CA THR A 226 19.49 4.05 1.15
C THR A 226 19.76 3.16 -0.06
N LEU A 227 18.78 2.33 -0.43
CA LEU A 227 18.80 1.57 -1.68
C LEU A 227 18.24 2.44 -2.82
N VAL A 228 19.02 2.66 -3.87
CA VAL A 228 18.63 3.46 -5.03
C VAL A 228 18.43 2.55 -6.22
N ALA A 229 17.18 2.26 -6.56
CA ALA A 229 16.82 1.41 -7.69
C ALA A 229 16.89 2.22 -8.99
N VAL A 230 17.94 1.99 -9.78
CA VAL A 230 18.17 2.58 -11.11
C VAL A 230 18.09 1.46 -12.15
N PRO A 231 16.88 0.94 -12.41
CA PRO A 231 16.69 -0.29 -13.17
C PRO A 231 17.19 -0.15 -14.61
N CYS A 232 17.98 -1.13 -15.04
CA CYS A 232 18.46 -1.23 -16.42
C CYS A 232 17.33 -1.57 -17.41
N ASN A 233 16.36 -2.38 -16.96
CA ASN A 233 15.14 -2.69 -17.69
C ASN A 233 13.95 -2.53 -16.71
N PRO A 234 13.30 -1.35 -16.67
CA PRO A 234 12.20 -1.10 -15.75
C PRO A 234 10.96 -1.95 -16.04
N GLU A 235 10.79 -2.56 -17.22
CA GLU A 235 9.66 -3.47 -17.46
C GLU A 235 9.82 -4.79 -16.69
N GLN A 236 11.05 -5.32 -16.61
CA GLN A 236 11.33 -6.61 -15.97
C GLN A 236 11.78 -6.45 -14.52
N PHE A 237 12.58 -5.41 -14.24
CA PHE A 237 13.34 -5.26 -13.00
C PHE A 237 13.22 -3.87 -12.33
N PRO A 238 12.03 -3.27 -12.19
CA PRO A 238 11.87 -1.86 -11.76
C PRO A 238 12.12 -1.56 -10.28
N GLY A 239 12.23 -2.58 -9.42
CA GLY A 239 12.22 -2.44 -7.97
C GLY A 239 13.58 -2.66 -7.31
N ALA A 240 13.64 -2.41 -5.99
CA ALA A 240 14.83 -2.64 -5.18
C ALA A 240 14.93 -4.09 -4.69
N ILE A 241 13.81 -4.72 -4.33
CA ILE A 241 13.80 -6.06 -3.72
C ILE A 241 12.67 -6.91 -4.29
N GLN A 242 12.99 -8.16 -4.66
CA GLN A 242 12.01 -9.14 -5.13
C GLN A 242 12.25 -10.52 -4.52
N VAL A 243 11.27 -11.03 -3.77
CA VAL A 243 11.19 -12.42 -3.31
C VAL A 243 10.20 -13.13 -4.21
N ASN A 244 10.66 -13.99 -5.12
CA ASN A 244 9.76 -14.69 -6.06
C ASN A 244 9.79 -16.21 -5.94
N LYS A 245 10.87 -16.76 -5.38
CA LYS A 245 11.02 -18.21 -5.19
C LYS A 245 9.92 -18.79 -4.28
N PRO A 246 9.15 -19.78 -4.76
CA PRO A 246 8.16 -20.47 -3.94
C PRO A 246 8.80 -21.21 -2.76
N GLY A 247 8.08 -21.28 -1.64
CA GLY A 247 8.51 -22.04 -0.45
C GLY A 247 9.51 -21.31 0.44
N VAL A 248 9.77 -20.03 0.17
CA VAL A 248 10.54 -19.15 1.06
C VAL A 248 9.69 -18.77 2.28
N SER A 249 10.32 -18.70 3.45
CA SER A 249 9.63 -18.29 4.68
C SER A 249 10.53 -17.50 5.63
N GLY A 250 9.94 -16.63 6.45
CA GLY A 250 10.68 -15.91 7.49
C GLY A 250 11.71 -14.92 6.96
N VAL A 251 11.48 -14.31 5.79
CA VAL A 251 12.33 -13.22 5.30
C VAL A 251 11.90 -11.91 5.95
N TRP A 252 12.87 -11.16 6.48
CA TRP A 252 12.64 -9.86 7.09
C TRP A 252 13.43 -8.78 6.36
N ILE A 253 12.73 -7.76 5.86
CA ILE A 253 13.32 -6.61 5.17
C ILE A 253 13.07 -5.38 6.05
N ARG A 254 14.13 -4.78 6.60
CA ARG A 254 13.97 -3.70 7.58
C ARG A 254 15.03 -2.62 7.61
N ASN A 255 14.61 -1.43 8.06
CA ASN A 255 15.49 -0.30 8.37
C ASN A 255 16.21 0.30 7.15
N PHE A 256 15.47 0.55 6.06
CA PHE A 256 16.02 1.13 4.84
C PHE A 256 15.20 2.30 4.33
N GLN A 257 15.89 3.27 3.72
CA GLN A 257 15.28 4.12 2.72
C GLN A 257 15.38 3.44 1.35
N ILE A 258 14.33 3.55 0.54
CA ILE A 258 14.33 3.09 -0.85
C ILE A 258 13.97 4.27 -1.75
N ARG A 259 14.84 4.57 -2.70
CA ARG A 259 14.60 5.51 -3.78
C ARG A 259 14.29 4.73 -5.05
N LEU A 260 13.06 4.83 -5.54
CA LEU A 260 12.65 4.30 -6.85
C LEU A 260 12.83 5.41 -7.89
N THR A 261 13.67 5.19 -8.90
CA THR A 261 13.94 6.22 -9.92
C THR A 261 13.14 6.05 -11.20
N ASP A 262 12.66 4.84 -11.48
CA ASP A 262 11.87 4.50 -12.68
C ASP A 262 10.98 3.27 -12.39
N GLY A 263 10.15 2.86 -13.34
CA GLY A 263 9.15 1.81 -13.17
C GLY A 263 8.58 1.29 -14.48
N PRO A 264 7.82 0.20 -14.45
CA PRO A 264 7.31 -0.40 -15.68
C PRO A 264 6.18 0.45 -16.25
N TRP A 265 6.14 0.53 -17.58
CA TRP A 265 5.08 1.20 -18.33
C TRP A 265 4.00 0.21 -18.77
N VAL A 266 4.37 -1.05 -18.99
CA VAL A 266 3.44 -2.06 -19.50
C VAL A 266 3.09 -3.10 -18.43
N GLN A 267 4.09 -3.68 -17.77
CA GLN A 267 3.87 -4.81 -16.85
C GLN A 267 3.82 -4.38 -15.39
N ALA A 268 2.73 -4.68 -14.67
CA ALA A 268 2.62 -4.35 -13.24
C ALA A 268 3.75 -4.95 -12.41
N ASN A 269 4.42 -4.14 -11.60
CA ASN A 269 5.49 -4.56 -10.70
C ASN A 269 5.66 -3.59 -9.53
N SER A 270 6.61 -3.85 -8.63
CA SER A 270 6.69 -3.11 -7.36
C SER A 270 8.11 -2.79 -6.92
N GLY A 271 8.26 -1.74 -6.11
CA GLY A 271 9.51 -1.39 -5.44
C GLY A 271 10.02 -2.50 -4.51
N ILE A 272 9.14 -3.06 -3.69
CA ILE A 272 9.34 -4.33 -2.98
C ILE A 272 8.25 -5.29 -3.43
N ARG A 273 8.64 -6.46 -3.95
CA ARG A 273 7.70 -7.52 -4.34
C ARG A 273 7.97 -8.78 -3.53
N VAL A 274 6.98 -9.24 -2.77
CA VAL A 274 7.04 -10.48 -1.99
C VAL A 274 5.98 -11.44 -2.50
N ASN A 275 6.41 -12.48 -3.20
CA ASN A 275 5.56 -13.49 -3.80
C ASN A 275 5.80 -14.87 -3.17
N SER A 276 4.71 -15.60 -2.91
CA SER A 276 4.76 -16.98 -2.40
C SER A 276 5.60 -17.16 -1.11
N CYS A 277 5.71 -16.11 -0.29
CA CYS A 277 6.49 -16.15 0.94
C CYS A 277 5.62 -16.30 2.19
N SER A 278 5.97 -17.24 3.06
CA SER A 278 5.27 -17.44 4.33
C SER A 278 5.95 -16.70 5.49
N ASN A 279 5.18 -15.98 6.31
CA ASN A 279 5.70 -15.24 7.45
C ASN A 279 6.81 -14.24 7.05
N CYS A 280 6.60 -13.53 5.94
CA CYS A 280 7.51 -12.50 5.46
C CYS A 280 7.17 -11.15 6.08
N GLU A 281 8.18 -10.35 6.40
CA GLU A 281 7.99 -9.05 7.05
C GLU A 281 8.72 -7.93 6.31
N VAL A 282 8.01 -6.83 6.08
CA VAL A 282 8.58 -5.56 5.61
C VAL A 282 8.32 -4.53 6.71
N GLU A 283 9.39 -4.00 7.30
CA GLU A 283 9.28 -3.20 8.52
C GLU A 283 10.21 -2.00 8.52
N ASN A 284 9.75 -0.84 8.99
CA ASN A 284 10.62 0.32 9.21
C ASN A 284 11.31 0.74 7.90
N ILE A 285 10.50 0.95 6.86
CA ILE A 285 10.95 1.30 5.50
C ILE A 285 10.37 2.65 5.09
N ILE A 286 11.21 3.51 4.52
CA ILE A 286 10.73 4.71 3.83
C ILE A 286 11.01 4.57 2.33
N MET A 287 9.96 4.40 1.54
CA MET A 287 10.03 4.25 0.10
C MET A 287 9.54 5.53 -0.59
N ARG A 288 10.36 6.10 -1.46
CA ARG A 288 10.01 7.30 -2.23
C ARG A 288 10.27 7.11 -3.71
N TYR A 289 9.32 7.52 -4.54
CA TYR A 289 9.57 7.68 -5.97
C TYR A 289 10.26 9.03 -6.22
N ALA A 290 11.54 8.99 -6.59
CA ALA A 290 12.34 10.18 -6.87
C ALA A 290 13.16 9.97 -8.15
N PRO A 291 12.63 10.36 -9.33
CA PRO A 291 13.29 10.20 -10.62
C PRO A 291 14.65 10.91 -10.64
N LEU A 292 15.55 10.48 -11.53
CA LEU A 292 16.88 11.08 -11.66
C LEU A 292 16.77 12.44 -12.38
N PRO A 293 17.18 13.57 -11.74
CA PRO A 293 17.05 14.91 -12.33
C PRO A 293 17.78 15.05 -13.67
N ASP A 294 18.96 14.45 -13.81
CA ASP A 294 19.80 14.62 -15.00
C ASP A 294 19.33 13.83 -16.23
N LYS A 295 18.33 12.96 -16.05
CA LYS A 295 17.72 12.19 -17.16
C LYS A 295 16.45 12.83 -17.72
N LEU A 296 15.92 13.87 -17.05
CA LEU A 296 14.69 14.54 -17.46
C LEU A 296 14.86 16.05 -17.22
N PRO A 297 14.98 16.88 -18.28
CA PRO A 297 15.23 18.32 -18.16
C PRO A 297 14.12 19.10 -17.43
N GLN A 298 13.00 18.44 -17.14
CA GLN A 298 11.97 18.87 -16.20
C GLN A 298 11.53 17.64 -15.39
N PRO A 299 11.05 17.81 -14.15
CA PRO A 299 10.47 16.70 -13.38
C PRO A 299 9.45 15.96 -14.26
N PRO A 300 9.43 14.61 -14.30
CA PRO A 300 8.71 13.87 -15.34
C PRO A 300 7.26 14.34 -15.42
N GLN A 301 6.87 14.87 -16.57
CA GLN A 301 5.47 15.23 -16.83
C GLN A 301 4.54 14.02 -16.61
N CYS A 302 5.08 12.79 -16.66
CA CYS A 302 4.38 11.53 -16.48
C CYS A 302 5.23 10.50 -15.75
N LYS A 303 4.64 9.84 -14.74
CA LYS A 303 5.25 8.68 -14.05
C LYS A 303 4.89 7.36 -14.75
N PRO A 304 5.69 6.30 -14.60
CA PRO A 304 5.38 4.99 -15.15
C PRO A 304 4.04 4.47 -14.59
N PRO A 305 3.06 4.09 -15.43
CA PRO A 305 1.71 3.71 -15.00
C PRO A 305 1.63 2.48 -14.09
N ASN A 306 2.66 1.62 -14.06
CA ASN A 306 2.53 0.26 -13.54
C ASN A 306 3.44 -0.08 -12.35
N LEU A 307 3.99 0.94 -11.67
CA LEU A 307 4.82 0.77 -10.47
C LEU A 307 4.00 0.90 -9.18
N ASP A 308 3.86 -0.20 -8.46
CA ASP A 308 3.37 -0.22 -7.08
C ASP A 308 4.53 -0.05 -6.07
N GLY A 309 4.26 0.35 -4.84
CA GLY A 309 5.26 0.47 -3.78
C GLY A 309 5.65 -0.90 -3.23
N ILE A 310 4.80 -1.48 -2.39
CA ILE A 310 5.00 -2.80 -1.76
C ILE A 310 3.90 -3.75 -2.19
N THR A 311 4.26 -4.92 -2.71
CA THR A 311 3.31 -5.98 -3.05
C THR A 311 3.54 -7.23 -2.22
N PHE A 312 2.49 -7.70 -1.55
CA PHE A 312 2.38 -9.09 -1.10
C PHE A 312 1.48 -9.82 -2.09
N GLY A 313 2.11 -10.66 -2.91
CA GLY A 313 1.49 -11.35 -4.03
C GLY A 313 1.54 -12.87 -3.89
N LEU A 314 0.83 -13.55 -4.77
CA LEU A 314 0.94 -15.00 -5.00
C LEU A 314 0.83 -15.91 -3.76
N GLY A 315 0.06 -15.52 -2.75
CA GLY A 315 -0.11 -16.32 -1.52
C GLY A 315 0.87 -15.97 -0.41
N SER A 316 1.61 -14.86 -0.56
CA SER A 316 2.41 -14.31 0.53
C SER A 316 1.55 -13.86 1.71
N TRP A 317 2.10 -13.99 2.91
CA TRP A 317 1.50 -13.50 4.15
C TRP A 317 2.58 -13.15 5.18
N GLY A 318 2.18 -12.39 6.20
CA GLY A 318 3.05 -11.86 7.25
C GLY A 318 2.66 -10.42 7.58
N ALA A 319 3.63 -9.51 7.68
CA ALA A 319 3.37 -8.13 8.09
C ALA A 319 4.08 -7.10 7.19
N ILE A 320 3.38 -5.99 6.93
CA ILE A 320 3.94 -4.73 6.45
C ILE A 320 3.68 -3.71 7.55
N ARG A 321 4.73 -3.21 8.21
CA ARG A 321 4.54 -2.34 9.39
C ARG A 321 5.53 -1.21 9.46
N ASN A 322 5.12 -0.07 10.04
CA ASN A 322 6.00 1.08 10.22
C ASN A 322 6.63 1.48 8.87
N VAL A 323 5.81 1.67 7.83
CA VAL A 323 6.32 2.04 6.50
C VAL A 323 5.75 3.35 6.02
N ILE A 324 6.56 4.12 5.31
CA ILE A 324 6.13 5.28 4.54
C ILE A 324 6.30 4.94 3.06
N VAL A 325 5.22 5.03 2.29
CA VAL A 325 5.27 4.91 0.82
C VAL A 325 4.81 6.22 0.21
N ASP A 326 5.72 6.89 -0.49
CA ASP A 326 5.54 8.26 -0.97
C ASP A 326 5.76 8.36 -2.48
N GLY A 327 4.79 8.93 -3.19
CA GLY A 327 4.99 9.37 -4.56
C GLY A 327 4.92 8.26 -5.62
N VAL A 328 4.67 7.00 -5.28
CA VAL A 328 4.59 5.92 -6.28
C VAL A 328 3.36 6.05 -7.18
N PRO A 329 3.42 5.64 -8.46
CA PRO A 329 2.41 6.02 -9.45
C PRO A 329 1.15 5.14 -9.54
N LYS A 330 1.12 3.97 -8.90
CA LYS A 330 -0.04 3.06 -8.96
C LYS A 330 -0.59 2.72 -7.58
N GLY A 331 -0.19 1.63 -6.96
CA GLY A 331 -0.58 1.27 -5.61
C GLY A 331 0.51 1.60 -4.61
N GLY A 332 0.17 2.15 -3.43
CA GLY A 332 1.14 2.24 -2.34
C GLY A 332 1.47 0.84 -1.79
N ILE A 333 0.44 0.14 -1.33
CA ILE A 333 0.48 -1.25 -0.90
C ILE A 333 -0.54 -2.06 -1.71
N TYR A 334 -0.11 -3.16 -2.33
CA TYR A 334 -0.97 -4.06 -3.08
C TYR A 334 -0.95 -5.48 -2.50
N LEU A 335 -2.12 -5.94 -2.05
CA LEU A 335 -2.30 -7.26 -1.46
C LEU A 335 -3.11 -8.16 -2.41
N SER A 336 -2.46 -9.19 -2.91
CA SER A 336 -3.07 -10.19 -3.78
C SER A 336 -2.64 -11.61 -3.40
N THR A 337 -3.57 -12.56 -3.37
CA THR A 337 -3.22 -13.97 -3.20
C THR A 337 -3.93 -14.80 -4.25
N VAL A 338 -3.28 -15.88 -4.71
CA VAL A 338 -3.85 -16.84 -5.66
C VAL A 338 -4.67 -17.92 -4.97
N SER A 339 -4.97 -17.78 -3.68
CA SER A 339 -5.65 -18.81 -2.91
C SER A 339 -7.06 -19.02 -3.45
N THR A 340 -7.25 -20.14 -4.15
CA THR A 340 -8.53 -20.60 -4.71
C THR A 340 -9.45 -21.09 -3.60
N GLY A 341 -10.05 -20.14 -2.88
CA GLY A 341 -11.34 -20.37 -2.26
C GLY A 341 -11.38 -21.13 -0.94
N THR A 342 -10.31 -21.13 -0.13
CA THR A 342 -10.37 -21.67 1.24
C THR A 342 -10.16 -20.58 2.28
N ASN A 343 -10.89 -20.67 3.41
CA ASN A 343 -10.69 -19.87 4.63
C ASN A 343 -9.30 -20.07 5.28
N THR A 344 -8.35 -20.68 4.56
CA THR A 344 -7.02 -21.08 5.03
C THR A 344 -5.92 -20.14 4.55
N THR A 345 -6.25 -19.04 3.86
CA THR A 345 -5.26 -18.00 3.57
C THR A 345 -4.74 -17.46 4.91
N PRO A 346 -3.44 -17.56 5.22
CA PRO A 346 -2.93 -17.03 6.48
C PRO A 346 -3.10 -15.51 6.54
N HIS A 347 -3.14 -14.97 7.75
CA HIS A 347 -3.46 -13.56 7.98
C HIS A 347 -2.31 -12.65 7.52
N THR A 348 -2.65 -11.54 6.84
CA THR A 348 -1.71 -10.48 6.49
C THR A 348 -2.04 -9.22 7.28
N TYR A 349 -1.01 -8.60 7.86
CA TYR A 349 -1.14 -7.38 8.65
C TYR A 349 -0.51 -6.18 7.93
N VAL A 350 -1.19 -5.05 7.92
CA VAL A 350 -0.69 -3.74 7.47
C VAL A 350 -0.88 -2.76 8.62
N GLU A 351 0.20 -2.29 9.25
CA GLU A 351 0.12 -1.64 10.56
C GLU A 351 1.03 -0.41 10.67
N ASN A 352 0.52 0.71 11.20
CA ASN A 352 1.34 1.92 11.43
C ASN A 352 2.01 2.42 10.13
N CYS A 353 1.24 2.49 9.05
CA CYS A 353 1.76 2.87 7.75
C CYS A 353 1.24 4.25 7.34
N GLU A 354 2.10 5.05 6.73
CA GLU A 354 1.69 6.27 6.02
C GLU A 354 1.85 6.02 4.51
N ILE A 355 0.79 6.23 3.75
CA ILE A 355 0.82 6.10 2.30
C ILE A 355 0.34 7.41 1.70
N ARG A 356 1.23 8.09 0.98
CA ARG A 356 0.95 9.42 0.48
C ARG A 356 1.38 9.67 -0.95
N ASN A 357 0.75 10.68 -1.56
CA ASN A 357 1.10 11.20 -2.87
C ASN A 357 1.11 10.14 -3.96
N ILE A 358 0.20 9.17 -3.84
CA ILE A 358 0.05 8.09 -4.81
C ILE A 358 -0.57 8.69 -6.06
N ASN A 359 0.31 9.08 -6.97
CA ASN A 359 -0.02 9.93 -8.10
C ASN A 359 0.55 9.28 -9.35
N GLY A 360 -0.34 8.74 -10.18
CA GLY A 360 0.01 8.34 -11.53
C GLY A 360 -1.22 8.14 -12.41
N PRO A 361 -1.01 7.67 -13.64
CA PRO A 361 -2.02 7.76 -14.69
C PRO A 361 -3.13 6.72 -14.60
N VAL A 362 -2.98 5.67 -13.80
CA VAL A 362 -3.94 4.57 -13.72
C VAL A 362 -4.02 4.00 -12.31
N GLY A 363 -5.24 3.61 -11.90
CA GLY A 363 -5.46 2.70 -10.78
C GLY A 363 -4.87 3.14 -9.43
N ALA A 364 -4.73 4.45 -9.21
CA ALA A 364 -4.13 4.99 -7.99
C ALA A 364 -4.94 4.55 -6.76
N ALA A 365 -4.32 3.79 -5.86
CA ALA A 365 -4.91 3.47 -4.57
C ALA A 365 -3.81 3.40 -3.52
N GLY A 366 -4.01 4.03 -2.36
CA GLY A 366 -3.04 3.96 -1.28
C GLY A 366 -2.81 2.53 -0.83
N ILE A 367 -3.89 1.87 -0.40
CA ILE A 367 -3.89 0.43 -0.09
C ILE A 367 -4.92 -0.26 -0.99
N LYS A 368 -4.52 -1.29 -1.72
CA LYS A 368 -5.40 -2.10 -2.56
C LYS A 368 -5.42 -3.56 -2.08
N ILE A 369 -6.61 -4.04 -1.75
CA ILE A 369 -6.85 -5.39 -1.22
C ILE A 369 -7.73 -6.17 -2.20
N ILE A 370 -7.16 -7.21 -2.81
CA ILE A 370 -7.89 -8.17 -3.63
C ILE A 370 -7.83 -9.61 -3.06
N THR A 371 -7.47 -9.72 -1.79
CA THR A 371 -7.28 -10.98 -1.06
C THR A 371 -8.13 -11.03 0.23
N SER A 372 -8.18 -12.19 0.87
CA SER A 372 -8.86 -12.44 2.15
C SER A 372 -7.89 -12.43 3.34
N ASN A 373 -8.44 -12.35 4.56
CA ASN A 373 -7.73 -12.41 5.84
C ASN A 373 -6.66 -11.32 5.97
N VAL A 374 -7.12 -10.07 5.94
CA VAL A 374 -6.27 -8.89 6.04
C VAL A 374 -6.73 -8.03 7.21
N THR A 375 -5.78 -7.57 8.03
CA THR A 375 -6.01 -6.46 8.95
C THR A 375 -5.19 -5.27 8.52
N VAL A 376 -5.85 -4.13 8.33
CA VAL A 376 -5.22 -2.82 8.21
C VAL A 376 -5.49 -2.07 9.51
N ARG A 377 -4.46 -1.59 10.22
CA ARG A 377 -4.68 -0.85 11.46
C ARG A 377 -3.74 0.33 11.62
N ASN A 378 -4.24 1.41 12.20
CA ASN A 378 -3.44 2.61 12.50
C ASN A 378 -2.66 3.10 11.27
N CYS A 379 -3.32 3.15 10.12
CA CYS A 379 -2.72 3.61 8.87
C CYS A 379 -3.30 4.96 8.46
N GLU A 380 -2.46 5.81 7.91
CA GLU A 380 -2.82 7.11 7.35
C GLU A 380 -2.59 7.06 5.84
N VAL A 381 -3.62 7.42 5.06
CA VAL A 381 -3.54 7.39 3.60
C VAL A 381 -4.12 8.67 3.01
N HIS A 382 -3.28 9.39 2.26
CA HIS A 382 -3.70 10.66 1.71
C HIS A 382 -3.11 11.03 0.36
N HIS A 383 -3.79 11.95 -0.33
CA HIS A 383 -3.31 12.49 -1.60
C HIS A 383 -3.09 11.40 -2.66
N SER A 384 -3.93 10.35 -2.66
CA SER A 384 -4.00 9.39 -3.76
C SER A 384 -4.81 9.99 -4.91
N LEU A 385 -4.16 10.26 -6.04
CA LEU A 385 -4.70 11.00 -7.18
C LEU A 385 -4.47 10.23 -8.49
N ILE A 386 -5.49 10.14 -9.34
CA ILE A 386 -5.30 9.70 -10.73
C ILE A 386 -5.12 10.93 -11.61
N HIS A 387 -3.98 11.00 -12.31
CA HIS A 387 -3.71 12.02 -13.31
C HIS A 387 -4.01 11.46 -14.71
N PRO A 388 -5.21 11.68 -15.26
CA PRO A 388 -5.56 11.17 -16.57
C PRO A 388 -4.56 11.61 -17.63
N ARG A 389 -4.26 10.70 -18.57
CA ARG A 389 -3.21 10.86 -19.59
C ARG A 389 -3.42 12.05 -20.52
N ASP A 390 -4.65 12.55 -20.62
CA ASP A 390 -5.08 13.54 -21.60
C ASP A 390 -5.07 14.99 -21.06
N GLY A 391 -4.32 15.25 -19.99
CA GLY A 391 -4.18 16.61 -19.43
C GLY A 391 -5.43 17.15 -18.72
N LEU A 392 -6.40 16.28 -18.43
CA LEU A 392 -7.56 16.60 -17.60
C LEU A 392 -7.14 16.76 -16.12
N PRO A 393 -7.91 17.49 -15.29
CA PRO A 393 -7.63 17.60 -13.86
C PRO A 393 -7.48 16.23 -13.21
N ALA A 394 -6.64 16.13 -12.18
CA ALA A 394 -6.53 14.90 -11.41
C ALA A 394 -7.88 14.56 -10.77
N VAL A 395 -8.45 13.41 -11.11
CA VAL A 395 -9.75 12.96 -10.63
C VAL A 395 -9.71 11.48 -10.30
N GLY A 396 -10.18 11.12 -9.10
CA GLY A 396 -10.12 9.74 -8.62
C GLY A 396 -8.84 9.43 -7.84
N GLY A 397 -8.65 8.16 -7.53
CA GLY A 397 -7.62 7.70 -6.61
C GLY A 397 -8.21 7.43 -5.23
N HIS A 398 -8.14 6.19 -4.75
CA HIS A 398 -8.79 5.80 -3.50
C HIS A 398 -7.78 5.72 -2.36
N GLY A 399 -8.18 6.07 -1.13
CA GLY A 399 -7.35 5.79 0.04
C GLY A 399 -7.18 4.28 0.22
N LEU A 400 -8.31 3.60 0.43
CA LEU A 400 -8.41 2.14 0.49
C LEU A 400 -9.31 1.61 -0.62
N TRP A 401 -8.85 0.58 -1.34
CA TRP A 401 -9.63 -0.10 -2.36
C TRP A 401 -9.73 -1.60 -2.09
N ILE A 402 -10.89 -2.06 -1.64
CA ILE A 402 -11.22 -3.47 -1.45
C ILE A 402 -12.03 -3.94 -2.65
N ALA A 403 -11.46 -4.80 -3.49
CA ALA A 403 -12.17 -5.23 -4.69
C ALA A 403 -11.93 -6.67 -5.09
N ALA A 404 -12.98 -7.29 -5.65
CA ALA A 404 -12.78 -8.46 -6.48
C ALA A 404 -12.11 -8.04 -7.79
N GLN A 405 -11.22 -8.88 -8.32
CA GLN A 405 -10.54 -8.62 -9.59
C GLN A 405 -10.82 -9.75 -10.59
N ASN A 406 -10.93 -9.38 -11.87
CA ASN A 406 -10.96 -10.30 -13.00
C ASN A 406 -9.55 -10.92 -13.20
N SER A 407 -9.12 -11.73 -12.24
CA SER A 407 -7.90 -12.54 -12.34
C SER A 407 -8.24 -14.00 -12.64
N ASN A 408 -7.24 -14.78 -13.04
CA ASN A 408 -7.36 -16.24 -13.13
C ASN A 408 -6.43 -16.88 -12.09
N PRO A 409 -6.95 -17.49 -11.01
CA PRO A 409 -8.35 -17.55 -10.58
C PRO A 409 -8.81 -16.19 -10.01
N SER A 410 -10.08 -15.86 -10.19
CA SER A 410 -10.60 -14.60 -9.69
C SER A 410 -10.83 -14.71 -8.19
N THR A 411 -10.27 -13.78 -7.44
CA THR A 411 -10.38 -13.73 -5.98
C THR A 411 -11.46 -12.73 -5.56
N ARG A 412 -12.09 -13.02 -4.42
CA ARG A 412 -12.98 -12.09 -3.73
C ARG A 412 -12.45 -11.84 -2.32
N PRO A 413 -12.28 -10.58 -1.89
CA PRO A 413 -11.85 -10.27 -0.53
C PRO A 413 -12.85 -10.79 0.51
N ARG A 414 -12.34 -11.41 1.58
CA ARG A 414 -13.15 -11.90 2.70
C ARG A 414 -12.43 -11.70 4.02
N ASN A 415 -13.18 -11.43 5.09
CA ASN A 415 -12.59 -11.28 6.42
C ASN A 415 -11.48 -10.22 6.41
N VAL A 416 -11.86 -9.00 6.04
CA VAL A 416 -10.98 -7.84 6.05
C VAL A 416 -11.41 -6.94 7.18
N VAL A 417 -10.46 -6.58 8.05
CA VAL A 417 -10.68 -5.67 9.18
C VAL A 417 -9.83 -4.43 8.95
N VAL A 418 -10.45 -3.26 9.05
CA VAL A 418 -9.77 -1.96 8.98
C VAL A 418 -10.08 -1.22 10.27
N GLN A 419 -9.04 -0.88 11.03
CA GLN A 419 -9.15 -0.33 12.38
C GLN A 419 -8.37 0.97 12.51
N ASP A 420 -8.95 1.97 13.17
CA ASP A 420 -8.26 3.20 13.60
C ASP A 420 -7.44 3.87 12.48
N SER A 421 -7.93 3.80 11.24
CA SER A 421 -7.21 4.27 10.05
C SER A 421 -7.87 5.52 9.48
N TYR A 422 -7.05 6.42 8.92
CA TYR A 422 -7.48 7.72 8.41
C TYR A 422 -7.23 7.84 6.90
N PHE A 423 -8.29 8.08 6.13
CA PHE A 423 -8.25 8.20 4.67
C PHE A 423 -8.70 9.59 4.24
N HIS A 424 -7.78 10.47 3.84
CA HIS A 424 -8.13 11.87 3.56
C HIS A 424 -7.46 12.47 2.34
N HIS A 425 -8.05 13.52 1.76
CA HIS A 425 -7.50 14.24 0.61
C HIS A 425 -7.20 13.35 -0.61
N ASN A 426 -7.87 12.20 -0.74
CA ASN A 426 -7.75 11.36 -1.93
C ASN A 426 -8.68 11.89 -3.02
N GLY A 427 -8.32 11.78 -4.29
CA GLY A 427 -9.10 12.37 -5.38
C GLY A 427 -10.39 11.61 -5.69
N GLY A 428 -10.51 10.36 -5.24
CA GLY A 428 -11.70 9.52 -5.25
C GLY A 428 -12.27 9.38 -3.84
N SER A 429 -12.76 8.19 -3.50
CA SER A 429 -13.31 7.91 -2.16
C SER A 429 -12.21 7.59 -1.15
N GLY A 430 -12.40 7.94 0.12
CA GLY A 430 -11.49 7.51 1.19
C GLY A 430 -11.43 5.99 1.28
N VAL A 431 -12.59 5.33 1.33
CA VAL A 431 -12.71 3.87 1.20
C VAL A 431 -13.63 3.52 0.03
N MET A 432 -13.19 2.59 -0.82
CA MET A 432 -13.94 2.05 -1.95
C MET A 432 -14.04 0.52 -1.85
N MET A 433 -15.26 0.00 -1.91
CA MET A 433 -15.54 -1.42 -1.98
C MET A 433 -16.27 -1.76 -3.27
N ALA A 434 -15.70 -2.62 -4.12
CA ALA A 434 -16.26 -2.86 -5.45
C ALA A 434 -16.11 -4.30 -5.93
N SER A 435 -16.93 -4.66 -6.91
CA SER A 435 -16.75 -5.87 -7.69
C SER A 435 -17.21 -5.68 -9.12
N PRO A 436 -16.37 -6.05 -10.11
CA PRO A 436 -16.76 -6.15 -11.51
C PRO A 436 -17.33 -7.54 -11.87
N ILE A 437 -17.60 -8.42 -10.88
CA ILE A 437 -17.98 -9.82 -11.10
C ILE A 437 -19.27 -10.13 -10.35
N ALA A 438 -20.28 -10.64 -11.08
CA ALA A 438 -21.64 -10.84 -10.59
C ALA A 438 -21.75 -11.68 -9.31
N ASP A 439 -20.94 -12.73 -9.16
CA ASP A 439 -21.00 -13.70 -8.06
C ASP A 439 -19.86 -13.56 -7.04
N LYS A 440 -19.06 -12.48 -7.14
CA LYS A 440 -17.88 -12.27 -6.31
C LYS A 440 -17.85 -10.87 -5.73
N ARG A 441 -18.71 -10.63 -4.76
CA ARG A 441 -18.62 -9.44 -3.90
C ARG A 441 -17.65 -9.68 -2.73
N PRO A 442 -17.00 -8.63 -2.20
CA PRO A 442 -16.35 -8.70 -0.91
C PRO A 442 -17.34 -9.15 0.19
N GLU A 443 -16.87 -9.92 1.17
CA GLU A 443 -17.73 -10.44 2.24
C GLU A 443 -17.05 -10.32 3.62
N LYS A 444 -17.83 -10.10 4.68
CA LYS A 444 -17.29 -10.03 6.06
C LYS A 444 -16.20 -8.97 6.18
N ILE A 445 -16.59 -7.73 5.93
CA ILE A 445 -15.69 -6.58 5.96
C ILE A 445 -16.08 -5.71 7.14
N ARG A 446 -15.13 -5.42 8.03
CA ARG A 446 -15.33 -4.54 9.18
C ARG A 446 -14.46 -3.31 9.04
N LEU A 447 -15.08 -2.13 9.07
CA LEU A 447 -14.43 -0.83 9.22
C LEU A 447 -14.78 -0.32 10.62
N GLU A 448 -13.80 -0.19 11.50
CA GLU A 448 -13.99 0.16 12.92
C GLU A 448 -13.11 1.35 13.27
N GLY A 449 -13.68 2.41 13.84
CA GLY A 449 -12.94 3.64 14.16
C GLY A 449 -12.30 4.31 12.94
N VAL A 450 -12.82 4.03 11.73
CA VAL A 450 -12.29 4.57 10.48
C VAL A 450 -12.71 6.03 10.32
N ARG A 451 -11.75 6.87 9.94
CA ARG A 451 -11.95 8.29 9.66
C ARG A 451 -11.75 8.55 8.17
N SER A 452 -12.62 9.36 7.57
CA SER A 452 -12.55 9.69 6.15
C SER A 452 -12.91 11.14 5.88
N ALA A 453 -11.95 11.92 5.34
CA ALA A 453 -12.13 13.36 5.24
C ALA A 453 -11.60 13.99 3.95
N TYR A 454 -12.26 15.04 3.46
CA TYR A 454 -11.73 15.85 2.34
C TYR A 454 -11.42 15.05 1.07
N ASN A 455 -12.06 13.90 0.89
CA ASN A 455 -11.88 13.10 -0.31
C ASN A 455 -12.73 13.70 -1.45
N GLY A 456 -12.21 13.63 -2.68
CA GLY A 456 -12.82 14.23 -3.86
C GLY A 456 -14.20 13.66 -4.21
N SER A 457 -14.50 12.43 -3.78
CA SER A 457 -15.86 11.86 -3.89
C SER A 457 -16.53 11.59 -2.54
N TYR A 458 -16.55 10.33 -2.09
CA TYR A 458 -17.30 9.91 -0.90
C TYR A 458 -16.33 9.58 0.23
N GLY A 459 -16.79 9.66 1.48
CA GLY A 459 -15.99 9.15 2.58
C GLY A 459 -15.81 7.63 2.48
N VAL A 460 -16.93 6.91 2.38
CA VAL A 460 -17.00 5.46 2.13
C VAL A 460 -17.97 5.19 0.96
N HIS A 461 -17.54 4.42 -0.03
CA HIS A 461 -18.35 4.03 -1.18
C HIS A 461 -18.38 2.51 -1.34
N ILE A 462 -19.57 1.91 -1.22
CA ILE A 462 -19.78 0.47 -1.36
C ILE A 462 -20.60 0.21 -2.62
N GLN A 463 -19.94 -0.27 -3.68
CA GLN A 463 -20.57 -0.70 -4.92
C GLN A 463 -20.88 -2.20 -4.98
N ALA A 464 -20.22 -2.98 -4.12
CA ALA A 464 -20.52 -4.39 -3.90
C ALA A 464 -19.95 -4.80 -2.55
N GLY A 465 -20.70 -5.60 -1.78
CA GLY A 465 -20.30 -6.04 -0.44
C GLY A 465 -21.45 -6.74 0.28
N THR A 466 -21.15 -7.62 1.22
CA THR A 466 -22.16 -8.21 2.13
C THR A 466 -21.52 -8.56 3.45
N ASP A 467 -22.31 -8.58 4.51
CA ASP A 467 -21.81 -8.69 5.88
C ASP A 467 -20.76 -7.59 6.13
N VAL A 468 -21.11 -6.36 5.78
CA VAL A 468 -20.26 -5.18 5.97
C VAL A 468 -20.67 -4.48 7.25
N GLU A 469 -19.72 -4.28 8.15
CA GLU A 469 -19.91 -3.59 9.42
C GLU A 469 -19.11 -2.28 9.40
N LEU A 470 -19.79 -1.16 9.61
CA LEU A 470 -19.21 0.18 9.72
C LEU A 470 -19.45 0.66 11.16
N LEU A 471 -18.47 0.49 12.03
CA LEU A 471 -18.56 0.75 13.46
C LEU A 471 -17.78 2.02 13.79
N ASP A 472 -18.42 2.97 14.47
CA ASP A 472 -17.83 4.25 14.89
C ASP A 472 -17.11 4.97 13.72
N LEU A 473 -17.80 5.06 12.57
CA LEU A 473 -17.29 5.67 11.34
C LEU A 473 -17.37 7.20 11.42
N TRP A 474 -16.29 7.90 11.10
CA TRP A 474 -16.28 9.37 11.01
C TRP A 474 -16.08 9.80 9.57
N SER A 475 -16.99 10.63 9.05
CA SER A 475 -16.94 11.05 7.64
C SER A 475 -17.35 12.51 7.46
N TRP A 476 -16.39 13.36 7.07
CA TRP A 476 -16.65 14.79 6.92
C TRP A 476 -15.92 15.45 5.76
N GLY A 477 -16.44 16.58 5.29
CA GLY A 477 -15.76 17.37 4.27
C GLY A 477 -15.53 16.63 2.94
N ASN A 478 -16.25 15.56 2.63
CA ASN A 478 -16.08 14.86 1.35
C ASN A 478 -16.83 15.59 0.22
N GLY A 479 -16.42 15.35 -1.02
CA GLY A 479 -16.98 16.02 -2.20
C GLY A 479 -18.48 15.77 -2.43
N TYR A 480 -18.97 14.57 -2.07
CA TYR A 480 -20.37 14.12 -2.15
C TYR A 480 -20.88 13.67 -0.76
N SER A 481 -21.57 12.53 -0.64
CA SER A 481 -22.02 11.97 0.64
C SER A 481 -20.86 11.43 1.48
N GLY A 482 -21.03 11.44 2.80
CA GLY A 482 -20.09 10.77 3.71
C GLY A 482 -20.06 9.26 3.51
N VAL A 483 -21.21 8.63 3.27
CA VAL A 483 -21.34 7.23 2.88
C VAL A 483 -22.26 7.09 1.67
N TYR A 484 -21.87 6.26 0.70
CA TYR A 484 -22.72 5.89 -0.42
C TYR A 484 -22.77 4.38 -0.61
N LEU A 485 -23.97 3.81 -0.52
CA LEU A 485 -24.26 2.41 -0.81
C LEU A 485 -24.92 2.32 -2.19
N GLN A 486 -24.27 1.68 -3.15
CA GLN A 486 -24.67 1.70 -4.55
C GLN A 486 -24.73 0.31 -5.18
N SER A 487 -25.94 -0.27 -5.27
CA SER A 487 -26.22 -1.49 -6.02
C SER A 487 -26.48 -1.28 -7.52
N LYS A 488 -26.46 -0.04 -8.01
CA LYS A 488 -26.52 0.27 -9.45
C LYS A 488 -25.31 -0.31 -10.18
N GLY A 489 -25.51 -1.03 -11.28
CA GLY A 489 -24.42 -1.60 -12.08
C GLY A 489 -24.82 -2.06 -13.47
N SER A 490 -23.80 -2.39 -14.28
CA SER A 490 -23.95 -2.96 -15.64
C SER A 490 -23.92 -4.49 -15.68
N LEU A 491 -23.74 -5.14 -14.52
CA LEU A 491 -23.85 -6.59 -14.37
C LEU A 491 -25.32 -7.03 -14.52
N PRO A 492 -25.61 -8.32 -14.83
CA PRO A 492 -26.98 -8.82 -14.88
C PRO A 492 -27.78 -8.41 -13.64
N ALA A 493 -29.04 -8.01 -13.81
CA ALA A 493 -29.89 -7.53 -12.71
C ALA A 493 -30.04 -8.55 -11.57
N SER A 494 -29.85 -9.85 -11.84
CA SER A 494 -29.81 -10.92 -10.83
C SER A 494 -28.55 -10.91 -9.94
N ALA A 495 -27.55 -10.11 -10.27
CA ALA A 495 -26.33 -9.98 -9.48
C ALA A 495 -26.59 -9.12 -8.24
N LEU A 496 -26.67 -9.76 -7.08
CA LEU A 496 -26.77 -9.07 -5.80
C LEU A 496 -25.45 -8.34 -5.50
N ARG A 497 -25.44 -7.01 -5.62
CA ARG A 497 -24.22 -6.19 -5.47
C ARG A 497 -23.94 -5.87 -4.00
N VAL A 498 -24.75 -5.00 -3.41
CA VAL A 498 -24.73 -4.70 -1.96
C VAL A 498 -25.79 -5.59 -1.30
N GLY A 499 -25.36 -6.40 -0.33
CA GLY A 499 -26.23 -7.14 0.59
C GLY A 499 -26.21 -6.47 1.95
N THR A 500 -26.17 -7.26 3.03
CA THR A 500 -26.25 -6.75 4.40
C THR A 500 -25.15 -5.74 4.72
N VAL A 501 -25.55 -4.55 5.16
CA VAL A 501 -24.68 -3.51 5.70
C VAL A 501 -25.22 -3.03 7.04
N THR A 502 -24.38 -3.05 8.08
CA THR A 502 -24.70 -2.49 9.39
C THR A 502 -23.80 -1.28 9.64
N LEU A 503 -24.41 -0.16 10.02
CA LEU A 503 -23.73 1.04 10.50
C LEU A 503 -24.08 1.24 11.97
N GLU A 504 -23.07 1.38 12.83
CA GLU A 504 -23.24 1.65 14.26
C GLU A 504 -22.50 2.94 14.64
N ASN A 505 -23.23 3.87 15.26
CA ASN A 505 -22.74 5.17 15.73
C ASN A 505 -21.91 5.99 14.70
N PRO A 506 -22.35 6.15 13.43
CA PRO A 506 -21.61 6.98 12.49
C PRO A 506 -21.69 8.47 12.86
N ILE A 507 -20.58 9.20 12.71
CA ILE A 507 -20.51 10.66 12.85
C ILE A 507 -20.27 11.27 11.46
N ILE A 508 -21.28 11.93 10.89
CA ILE A 508 -21.28 12.37 9.49
C ILE A 508 -21.76 13.81 9.34
N PHE A 509 -20.84 14.71 8.96
CA PHE A 509 -21.14 16.14 8.91
C PHE A 509 -20.38 16.85 7.79
N ASN A 510 -20.86 18.03 7.39
CA ASN A 510 -20.17 18.94 6.47
C ASN A 510 -19.66 18.30 5.15
N ASN A 511 -20.32 17.25 4.66
CA ASN A 511 -20.03 16.70 3.34
C ASN A 511 -20.67 17.56 2.24
N ALA A 512 -20.57 17.13 0.98
CA ALA A 512 -20.99 17.88 -0.21
C ALA A 512 -20.18 19.18 -0.41
N LEU A 513 -18.85 19.08 -0.45
CA LEU A 513 -17.97 20.24 -0.65
C LEU A 513 -17.93 20.75 -2.10
N THR A 514 -18.26 19.93 -3.11
CA THR A 514 -18.11 20.36 -4.50
C THR A 514 -19.23 21.35 -4.89
N PRO A 515 -18.95 22.45 -5.60
CA PRO A 515 -19.97 23.43 -5.98
C PRO A 515 -21.09 22.85 -6.86
N GLU A 516 -20.75 21.85 -7.67
CA GLU A 516 -21.67 21.10 -8.54
C GLU A 516 -22.41 19.98 -7.81
N ALA A 517 -21.93 19.56 -6.62
CA ALA A 517 -22.68 18.64 -5.80
C ALA A 517 -23.96 19.35 -5.33
N GLY A 518 -25.11 18.82 -5.72
CA GLY A 518 -26.41 19.25 -5.20
C GLY A 518 -26.55 18.96 -3.69
N ASP A 519 -27.80 18.93 -3.20
CA ASP A 519 -28.10 18.54 -1.82
C ASP A 519 -27.87 17.03 -1.60
N TYR A 520 -26.61 16.62 -1.40
CA TYR A 520 -26.26 15.26 -1.03
C TYR A 520 -26.54 15.02 0.47
N PRO A 521 -27.10 13.84 0.82
CA PRO A 521 -27.23 13.45 2.21
C PRO A 521 -25.90 13.01 2.81
N GLY A 522 -25.82 12.94 4.14
CA GLY A 522 -24.71 12.30 4.84
C GLY A 522 -24.55 10.83 4.42
N ILE A 523 -25.66 10.08 4.36
CA ILE A 523 -25.71 8.71 3.84
C ILE A 523 -26.70 8.65 2.66
N MET A 524 -26.23 8.19 1.51
CA MET A 524 -27.06 7.86 0.34
C MET A 524 -27.17 6.35 0.17
N ILE A 525 -28.38 5.83 -0.04
CA ILE A 525 -28.65 4.39 -0.16
C ILE A 525 -29.42 4.08 -1.46
N HIS A 526 -28.74 3.41 -2.38
CA HIS A 526 -29.32 2.74 -3.54
C HIS A 526 -29.08 1.23 -3.41
N ALA A 527 -29.58 0.64 -2.32
CA ALA A 527 -29.40 -0.75 -1.93
C ALA A 527 -30.55 -1.19 -1.01
N SER A 528 -30.53 -2.45 -0.59
CA SER A 528 -31.43 -3.06 0.42
C SER A 528 -30.62 -3.63 1.58
N ASP A 529 -31.29 -4.13 2.62
CA ASP A 529 -30.67 -4.81 3.78
C ASP A 529 -29.68 -3.92 4.55
N VAL A 530 -30.08 -2.68 4.84
CA VAL A 530 -29.24 -1.70 5.53
C VAL A 530 -29.80 -1.42 6.92
N THR A 531 -29.00 -1.67 7.94
CA THR A 531 -29.30 -1.34 9.34
C THR A 531 -28.42 -0.18 9.81
N ILE A 532 -29.01 0.85 10.38
CA ILE A 532 -28.32 2.01 10.95
C ILE A 532 -28.76 2.16 12.40
N ASN A 533 -27.84 1.96 13.34
CA ASN A 533 -28.08 2.07 14.76
C ASN A 533 -27.27 3.24 15.33
N GLY A 534 -27.95 4.24 15.89
CA GLY A 534 -27.31 5.44 16.39
C GLY A 534 -26.84 6.40 15.29
N GLY A 535 -25.98 7.33 15.68
CA GLY A 535 -25.24 8.20 14.78
C GLY A 535 -25.64 9.67 14.86
N GLU A 536 -24.69 10.54 14.52
CA GLU A 536 -24.79 11.99 14.59
C GLU A 536 -24.60 12.60 13.21
N PHE A 537 -25.56 13.45 12.80
CA PHE A 537 -25.60 14.07 11.49
C PHE A 537 -25.77 15.58 11.60
N GLY A 538 -24.96 16.37 10.90
CA GLY A 538 -25.05 17.83 11.02
C GLY A 538 -24.49 18.63 9.86
N GLN A 539 -24.98 19.86 9.76
CA GLN A 539 -24.20 20.99 9.23
C GLN A 539 -23.59 21.70 10.44
N ASP A 540 -22.37 22.21 10.34
CA ASP A 540 -21.79 22.95 11.45
C ASP A 540 -22.54 24.28 11.68
N ASP A 541 -23.21 24.38 12.83
CA ASP A 541 -23.79 25.61 13.37
C ASP A 541 -23.74 25.74 14.90
N GLY A 542 -22.63 25.27 15.51
CA GLY A 542 -22.12 25.88 16.74
C GLY A 542 -22.11 25.05 18.03
N TYR A 543 -22.29 23.73 17.96
CA TYR A 543 -22.04 22.81 19.08
C TYR A 543 -20.73 22.00 18.95
N LEU A 544 -20.10 22.04 17.78
CA LEU A 544 -18.72 21.60 17.55
C LEU A 544 -17.80 22.84 17.58
N PRO A 545 -16.47 22.70 17.80
CA PRO A 545 -15.55 23.83 17.92
C PRO A 545 -15.78 24.88 16.82
N GLN A 546 -16.02 26.12 17.21
CA GLN A 546 -16.46 27.30 16.43
C GLN A 546 -15.62 27.69 15.18
N PHE A 547 -14.70 26.84 14.73
CA PHE A 547 -13.70 27.13 13.70
C PHE A 547 -13.87 26.32 12.41
N CYS A 548 -14.88 25.44 12.30
CA CYS A 548 -15.18 24.67 11.10
C CYS A 548 -16.21 25.37 10.18
N THR A 549 -16.11 26.70 10.04
CA THR A 549 -17.07 27.53 9.28
C THR A 549 -17.51 26.87 7.97
N SER A 550 -18.78 26.48 7.93
CA SER A 550 -19.58 25.90 6.83
C SER A 550 -18.87 25.82 5.46
N ARG A 551 -18.16 24.72 5.19
CA ARG A 551 -17.75 24.38 3.81
C ARG A 551 -18.69 23.37 3.15
N GLY A 552 -19.32 22.49 3.93
CA GLY A 552 -20.24 21.47 3.42
C GLY A 552 -21.65 21.97 3.17
N ARG A 553 -22.30 21.39 2.16
CA ARG A 553 -23.70 21.64 1.81
C ARG A 553 -24.63 20.47 2.17
N GLN A 554 -24.18 19.53 3.02
CA GLN A 554 -24.96 18.38 3.46
C GLN A 554 -26.24 18.79 4.18
N SER A 555 -27.38 18.89 3.51
CA SER A 555 -28.65 19.36 4.10
C SER A 555 -29.58 18.25 4.59
N LYS A 556 -29.14 16.99 4.45
CA LYS A 556 -29.92 15.79 4.78
C LYS A 556 -29.05 14.79 5.52
N SER A 557 -29.65 14.04 6.45
CA SER A 557 -28.96 12.96 7.16
C SER A 557 -28.86 11.70 6.30
N ILE A 558 -29.97 10.98 6.12
CA ILE A 558 -30.05 9.70 5.43
C ILE A 558 -31.12 9.77 4.34
N GLN A 559 -30.79 9.33 3.12
CA GLN A 559 -31.77 9.16 2.05
C GLN A 559 -31.61 7.81 1.36
N TRP A 560 -32.73 7.24 0.93
CA TRP A 560 -32.77 6.07 0.07
C TRP A 560 -33.67 6.29 -1.13
N GLN A 561 -33.30 5.69 -2.27
CA GLN A 561 -34.03 5.84 -3.54
C GLN A 561 -33.94 4.57 -4.37
N CYS A 562 -34.99 4.33 -5.16
CA CYS A 562 -34.98 3.29 -6.19
C CYS A 562 -33.84 3.49 -7.20
N TRP A 563 -33.39 2.40 -7.81
CA TRP A 563 -32.31 2.44 -8.79
C TRP A 563 -32.57 1.47 -9.94
N LEU A 564 -32.01 1.78 -11.11
CA LEU A 564 -31.90 0.85 -12.22
C LEU A 564 -30.59 0.06 -12.13
N SER A 565 -30.65 -1.25 -12.35
CA SER A 565 -29.47 -2.12 -12.46
C SER A 565 -29.65 -3.16 -13.55
N GLY A 566 -28.59 -3.47 -14.28
CA GLY A 566 -28.62 -4.35 -15.44
C GLY A 566 -27.74 -3.83 -16.57
N PRO A 567 -27.43 -4.68 -17.56
CA PRO A 567 -26.79 -4.20 -18.78
C PRO A 567 -27.74 -3.24 -19.53
N PRO A 568 -27.21 -2.28 -20.31
CA PRO A 568 -28.02 -1.33 -21.04
C PRO A 568 -29.11 -2.01 -21.88
N GLY A 569 -30.37 -1.57 -21.75
CA GLY A 569 -31.52 -2.14 -22.47
C GLY A 569 -32.15 -3.37 -21.81
N ALA A 570 -31.58 -3.87 -20.71
CA ALA A 570 -32.18 -4.89 -19.85
C ALA A 570 -32.08 -4.49 -18.36
N GLU A 571 -32.10 -3.18 -18.11
CA GLU A 571 -32.14 -2.63 -16.76
C GLU A 571 -33.46 -2.96 -16.08
N VAL A 572 -33.37 -3.35 -14.81
CA VAL A 572 -34.52 -3.61 -13.94
C VAL A 572 -34.56 -2.53 -12.86
N LEU A 573 -35.77 -2.06 -12.55
CA LEU A 573 -36.02 -1.13 -11.46
C LEU A 573 -36.10 -1.87 -10.13
N PHE A 574 -35.34 -1.39 -9.15
CA PHE A 574 -35.31 -1.90 -7.79
C PHE A 574 -35.74 -0.80 -6.82
N TYR A 575 -36.55 -1.17 -5.83
CA TYR A 575 -36.85 -0.31 -4.69
C TYR A 575 -36.00 -0.73 -3.50
N PRO A 576 -35.54 0.20 -2.64
CA PRO A 576 -34.88 -0.16 -1.39
C PRO A 576 -35.85 -0.92 -0.49
N GLU A 577 -35.42 -2.08 0.00
CA GLU A 577 -36.14 -2.93 0.94
C GLU A 577 -35.32 -3.10 2.22
N ASP A 578 -35.99 -3.32 3.34
CA ASP A 578 -35.37 -3.61 4.64
C ASP A 578 -34.31 -2.57 5.08
N ILE A 579 -34.67 -1.29 4.92
CA ILE A 579 -33.92 -0.16 5.48
C ILE A 579 -34.44 0.10 6.90
N VAL A 580 -33.59 -0.19 7.89
CA VAL A 580 -33.90 -0.01 9.31
C VAL A 580 -32.98 1.05 9.87
N TYR A 581 -33.54 2.07 10.54
CA TYR A 581 -32.77 3.08 11.26
C TYR A 581 -33.35 3.31 12.65
N SER A 582 -32.48 3.52 13.64
CA SER A 582 -32.85 3.79 15.03
C SER A 582 -31.87 4.75 15.69
N ASP A 583 -32.33 5.53 16.67
CA ASP A 583 -31.50 6.41 17.51
C ASP A 583 -30.60 7.40 16.75
N VAL A 584 -31.08 7.90 15.60
CA VAL A 584 -30.37 8.91 14.78
C VAL A 584 -30.52 10.30 15.39
N PHE A 585 -29.40 10.93 15.72
CA PHE A 585 -29.34 12.30 16.22
C PHE A 585 -29.04 13.29 15.09
N LEU A 586 -29.88 14.32 15.00
CA LEU A 586 -29.79 15.36 13.98
C LEU A 586 -29.39 16.67 14.65
N HIS A 587 -28.35 17.29 14.12
CA HIS A 587 -27.97 18.66 14.40
C HIS A 587 -28.60 19.58 13.35
N ASP A 588 -28.61 20.87 13.66
CA ASP A 588 -29.27 21.90 12.85
C ASP A 588 -28.75 21.88 11.39
N GLY A 589 -29.59 22.34 10.46
CA GLY A 589 -29.32 22.30 9.03
C GLY A 589 -29.48 20.93 8.34
N THR A 590 -29.75 19.84 9.07
CA THR A 590 -30.02 18.52 8.48
C THR A 590 -31.46 18.04 8.67
N SER A 591 -32.04 17.52 7.59
CA SER A 591 -33.38 16.91 7.62
C SER A 591 -33.35 15.45 8.09
N ALA A 592 -34.49 15.00 8.61
CA ALA A 592 -34.71 13.64 9.08
C ALA A 592 -34.58 12.58 7.95
N PRO A 593 -34.26 11.32 8.30
CA PRO A 593 -34.20 10.22 7.35
C PRO A 593 -35.49 10.10 6.55
N HIS A 594 -35.40 10.00 5.22
CA HIS A 594 -36.59 9.83 4.38
C HIS A 594 -36.30 9.13 3.05
N SER A 595 -37.34 8.46 2.54
CA SER A 595 -37.36 7.90 1.20
C SER A 595 -37.53 9.01 0.15
N MET A 596 -36.76 8.95 -0.93
CA MET A 596 -36.96 9.82 -2.09
C MET A 596 -37.99 9.25 -3.05
N VAL A 597 -38.66 10.14 -3.79
CA VAL A 597 -39.52 9.73 -4.92
C VAL A 597 -38.66 8.99 -5.94
N CYS A 598 -39.19 7.88 -6.44
CA CYS A 598 -38.52 7.11 -7.47
C CYS A 598 -38.52 7.90 -8.79
N PRO A 599 -37.36 8.24 -9.38
CA PRO A 599 -37.31 9.08 -10.58
C PRO A 599 -37.60 8.27 -11.86
N TYR A 600 -37.91 6.98 -11.72
CA TYR A 600 -38.19 6.04 -12.81
C TYR A 600 -39.67 5.60 -12.86
N ASP A 601 -40.48 6.07 -11.90
CA ASP A 601 -41.92 5.81 -11.83
C ASP A 601 -42.74 6.73 -12.77
#